data_AF-A0A530ZL51-F1
#
_entry.id   AF-A0A530ZL51-F1
#
_cell.length_a   1.000
_cell.length_b   1.000
_cell.length_c   1.000
_cell.angle_alpha   90.00
_cell.angle_beta   90.00
_cell.angle_gamma   90.00
#
_symmetry.space_group_name_H-M   'P 1'
#
loop_
_entity.id
_entity.type
_entity.pdbx_description
1 polymer ?
#
loop_
_entity_poly.entity_id
_entity_poly.type
_entity_poly.pdbx_seq_one_letter_code
_entity_poly.pdbx_strand_id
1 'polypeptide(L)' 'DGNFHVLVLMDADDPKEIEMTEAFVARLNMRAIGMDGTCTGEHGIGQGKVGFLRHELGHGVDIMRTIKQALDPLNIMN' A
#
# COMPACT_ATOMS: atom_id res chain seq x y z
N ASP A 1 4.67 2.65 -20.13
CA ASP A 1 3.50 2.71 -19.23
C ASP A 1 3.73 3.66 -18.05
N GLY A 2 4.98 3.93 -17.66
CA GLY A 2 5.32 4.74 -16.49
C GLY A 2 5.54 3.90 -15.22
N ASN A 3 5.49 2.56 -15.32
CA ASN A 3 5.80 1.65 -14.23
C ASN A 3 7.31 1.60 -13.98
N PHE A 4 7.72 1.58 -12.72
CA PHE A 4 9.13 1.46 -12.31
C PHE A 4 9.27 0.45 -11.17
N HIS A 5 10.42 -0.24 -11.14
CA HIS A 5 10.70 -1.25 -10.14
C HIS A 5 11.87 -0.80 -9.25
N VAL A 6 11.67 -0.86 -7.94
CA VAL A 6 12.70 -0.65 -6.92
C VAL A 6 12.71 -1.86 -6.00
N LEU A 7 13.90 -2.43 -5.82
CA LEU A 7 14.15 -3.49 -4.85
C LEU A 7 15.03 -2.92 -3.74
N VAL A 8 14.58 -3.05 -2.49
CA VAL A 8 15.40 -2.70 -1.32
C VAL A 8 16.06 -3.99 -0.83
N LEU A 9 17.39 -3.97 -0.74
CA LEU A 9 18.15 -5.04 -0.10
C LEU A 9 18.28 -4.68 1.38
N MET A 10 17.79 -5.57 2.25
CA MET A 10 17.91 -5.45 3.70
C MET A 10 18.16 -6.83 4.32
N ASP A 11 18.78 -6.85 5.49
CA ASP A 11 18.78 -7.99 6.39
C ASP A 11 17.43 -8.09 7.11
N ALA A 12 16.70 -9.17 6.88
CA ALA A 12 15.40 -9.41 7.50
C ALA A 12 15.50 -9.84 8.97
N ASP A 13 16.71 -10.14 9.46
CA ASP A 13 16.97 -10.45 10.87
C ASP A 13 17.44 -9.21 11.66
N ASP A 14 17.67 -8.06 11.01
CA ASP A 14 17.97 -6.77 11.67
C ASP A 14 16.71 -5.87 11.74
N PRO A 15 16.10 -5.70 12.93
CA PRO A 15 14.93 -4.84 13.10
C PRO A 15 15.13 -3.39 12.66
N LYS A 16 16.37 -2.87 12.73
CA LYS A 16 16.65 -1.50 12.28
C LYS A 16 16.59 -1.38 10.77
N GLU A 17 17.07 -2.39 10.05
CA GLU A 17 16.98 -2.39 8.58
C GLU A 17 15.54 -2.54 8.10
N ILE A 18 14.72 -3.32 8.82
CA ILE A 18 13.28 -3.39 8.60
C ILE A 18 12.65 -2.00 8.76
N GLU A 19 12.88 -1.32 9.89
CA GLU A 19 12.32 0.02 10.15
C GLU A 19 12.75 1.03 9.07
N MET A 20 14.03 1.03 8.69
CA MET A 20 14.54 1.90 7.63
C MET A 20 13.88 1.61 6.27
N THR A 21 13.67 0.33 5.96
CA THR A 21 13.02 -0.11 4.72
C THR A 21 11.55 0.30 4.68
N GLU A 22 10.81 0.08 5.75
CA GLU A 22 9.41 0.52 5.87
C GLU A 22 9.29 2.04 5.73
N ALA A 23 10.16 2.80 6.40
CA ALA A 23 10.19 4.25 6.29
C ALA A 23 10.52 4.72 4.87
N PHE A 24 11.45 4.05 4.17
CA PHE A 24 11.76 4.32 2.77
C PHE A 24 10.56 4.05 1.86
N VAL A 25 9.94 2.87 1.99
CA VAL A 25 8.77 2.47 1.19
C VAL A 25 7.60 3.43 1.41
N ALA A 26 7.34 3.85 2.65
CA ALA A 26 6.29 4.81 2.96
C ALA A 26 6.53 6.17 2.27
N ARG A 27 7.76 6.69 2.31
CA ARG A 27 8.12 7.93 1.59
C ARG A 27 8.00 7.77 0.08
N LEU A 28 8.40 6.61 -0.47
CA LEU A 28 8.30 6.32 -1.89
C LEU A 28 6.84 6.33 -2.36
N ASN A 29 5.96 5.62 -1.66
CA ASN A 29 4.54 5.55 -1.98
C ASN A 29 3.87 6.92 -1.90
N MET A 30 4.13 7.68 -0.83
CA MET A 30 3.58 9.03 -0.71
C MET A 30 4.08 9.99 -1.78
N ARG A 31 5.34 9.84 -2.23
CA ARG A 31 5.87 10.62 -3.34
C ARG A 31 5.21 10.27 -4.66
N ALA A 32 5.00 8.99 -4.93
CA ALA A 32 4.29 8.55 -6.13
C ALA A 32 2.86 9.13 -6.16
N ILE A 33 2.11 8.99 -5.07
CA ILE A 33 0.76 9.55 -4.93
C ILE A 33 0.76 11.08 -5.10
N GLY A 34 1.71 11.78 -4.47
CA GLY A 34 1.82 13.24 -4.57
C GLY A 34 2.22 13.77 -5.97
N MET A 35 2.57 12.88 -6.89
CA MET A 35 2.87 13.18 -8.29
C MET A 35 1.77 12.64 -9.23
N ASP A 36 0.54 12.46 -8.72
CA ASP A 36 -0.60 11.87 -9.42
C ASP A 36 -0.34 10.44 -9.95
N GLY A 37 0.61 9.74 -9.31
CA GLY A 37 0.91 8.32 -9.54
C GLY A 37 0.17 7.40 -8.56
N THR A 38 0.59 6.14 -8.49
CA THR A 38 -0.02 5.09 -7.65
C THR A 38 1.03 4.44 -6.75
N CYS A 39 0.61 3.97 -5.57
CA CYS A 39 1.43 3.11 -4.71
C CYS A 39 1.57 1.68 -5.24
N THR A 40 0.87 1.31 -6.33
CA THR A 40 1.00 -0.02 -6.94
C THR A 40 0.81 -0.01 -8.45
N GLY A 41 1.86 -0.39 -9.19
CA GLY A 41 1.78 -0.56 -10.64
C GLY A 41 1.07 -1.86 -11.06
N GLU A 42 1.51 -3.00 -10.50
CA GLU A 42 1.08 -4.33 -10.97
C GLU A 42 0.69 -5.31 -9.85
N HIS A 43 1.30 -5.21 -8.66
CA HIS A 43 1.24 -6.27 -7.64
C HIS A 43 0.09 -6.12 -6.63
N GLY A 44 -0.82 -5.16 -6.84
CA GLY A 44 -1.93 -4.89 -5.93
C GLY A 44 -1.52 -4.27 -4.60
N ILE A 45 -2.46 -4.26 -3.64
CA ILE A 45 -2.36 -3.52 -2.38
C ILE A 45 -1.80 -4.39 -1.24
N GLY A 46 -2.46 -5.50 -0.93
CA GLY A 46 -2.10 -6.39 0.18
C GLY A 46 -1.97 -5.66 1.52
N GLN A 47 -1.29 -6.29 2.49
CA GLN A 47 -1.07 -5.69 3.81
C GLN A 47 -0.11 -4.50 3.75
N GLY A 48 0.95 -4.60 2.93
CA GLY A 48 2.00 -3.59 2.87
C GLY A 48 1.56 -2.23 2.32
N LYS A 49 0.46 -2.15 1.57
CA LYS A 49 0.00 -0.87 0.96
C LYS A 49 -1.39 -0.42 1.38
N VAL A 50 -2.12 -1.21 2.19
CA VAL A 50 -3.49 -0.86 2.60
C VAL A 50 -3.57 0.51 3.29
N GLY A 51 -2.51 0.90 4.01
CA GLY A 51 -2.41 2.21 4.68
C GLY A 51 -2.40 3.42 3.72
N PHE A 52 -2.03 3.23 2.45
CA PHE A 52 -1.94 4.32 1.46
C PHE A 52 -3.23 4.50 0.65
N LEU A 53 -4.14 3.51 0.64
CA LEU A 53 -5.37 3.56 -0.17
C LEU A 53 -6.21 4.81 0.07
N ARG A 54 -6.32 5.26 1.32
CA ARG A 54 -7.11 6.47 1.65
C ARG A 54 -6.47 7.73 1.09
N HIS A 55 -5.15 7.79 1.03
CA HIS A 55 -4.44 8.92 0.44
C HIS A 55 -4.56 8.91 -1.09
N GLU A 56 -4.50 7.74 -1.72
CA GLU A 56 -4.57 7.60 -3.17
C GLU A 56 -6.01 7.78 -3.72
N LEU A 57 -7.00 7.15 -3.09
CA LEU A 57 -8.37 7.06 -3.63
C LEU A 57 -9.41 7.87 -2.84
N GLY A 58 -9.02 8.49 -1.72
CA GLY A 58 -9.91 9.29 -0.89
C GLY A 58 -11.18 8.55 -0.46
N HIS A 59 -12.33 9.17 -0.71
CA HIS A 59 -13.64 8.62 -0.38
C HIS A 59 -14.02 7.35 -1.17
N GLY A 60 -13.31 7.02 -2.25
CA GLY A 60 -13.52 5.75 -2.96
C GLY A 60 -13.34 4.52 -2.03
N VAL A 61 -12.47 4.65 -1.02
CA VAL A 61 -12.25 3.61 0.00
C VAL A 61 -13.51 3.34 0.84
N ASP A 62 -14.38 4.34 1.03
CA ASP A 62 -15.62 4.15 1.80
C ASP A 62 -16.57 3.19 1.07
N ILE A 63 -16.68 3.32 -0.25
CA ILE A 63 -17.47 2.42 -1.10
C ILE A 63 -16.89 1.01 -1.10
N MET A 64 -15.56 0.87 -1.22
CA MET A 64 -14.90 -0.44 -1.13
C MET A 64 -15.20 -1.13 0.20
N ARG A 65 -15.20 -0.37 1.30
CA ARG A 65 -15.55 -0.89 2.63
C ARG A 65 -17.01 -1.32 2.71
N THR A 66 -17.94 -0.55 2.14
CA THR A 66 -19.35 -0.93 2.05
C THR A 66 -19.52 -2.26 1.30
N ILE A 67 -18.83 -2.44 0.18
CA ILE A 67 -18.87 -3.70 -0.59
C ILE A 67 -18.29 -4.86 0.24
N LYS A 68 -17.12 -4.68 0.87
CA LYS A 68 -16.52 -5.70 1.74
C LYS A 68 -17.46 -6.10 2.86
N GLN A 69 -18.12 -5.17 3.53
CA GLN A 69 -19.05 -5.47 4.62
C GLN A 69 -20.34 -6.15 4.14
N ALA A 70 -20.82 -5.83 2.94
CA ALA A 70 -21.97 -6.52 2.36
C ALA A 70 -21.65 -7.98 2.01
N LEU A 71 -20.43 -8.28 1.56
CA LEU A 71 -19.99 -9.62 1.18
C LEU A 71 -19.42 -10.43 2.34
N ASP A 72 -18.78 -9.76 3.31
CA ASP A 72 -18.07 -10.35 4.45
C ASP A 72 -18.41 -9.63 5.77
N PRO A 73 -19.64 -9.80 6.31
CA PRO A 73 -20.06 -9.09 7.52
C PRO A 73 -19.26 -9.47 8.78
N LEU A 74 -18.64 -10.66 8.79
CA LEU A 74 -17.84 -11.15 9.92
C LEU A 74 -16.35 -10.84 9.75
N ASN A 75 -15.96 -10.25 8.62
CA ASN A 75 -14.58 -9.91 8.28
C ASN A 75 -13.62 -11.11 8.39
N ILE A 76 -14.02 -12.27 7.84
CA ILE A 76 -13.27 -13.53 7.86
C ILE A 76 -12.65 -13.89 6.51
N MET A 77 -13.01 -13.19 5.44
CA MET A 77 -12.49 -13.41 4.08
C MET A 77 -11.27 -12.54 3.78
N ASN A 78 -10.14 -12.80 4.45
CA ASN A 78 -8.88 -12.05 4.29
C ASN A 78 -9.05 -10.52 4.42
#